data_AF-A0A9J7BI92-F1
#
_entry.id   AF-A0A9J7BI92-F1
#
_cell.length_a   1.000
_cell.length_b   1.000
_cell.length_c   1.000
_cell.angle_alpha   90.00
_cell.angle_beta   90.00
_cell.angle_gamma   90.00
#
_symmetry.space_group_name_H-M   'P 1'
#
loop_
_entity.id
_entity.type
_entity.pdbx_description
1 polymer ?
#
loop_
_entity_poly.entity_id
_entity_poly.type
_entity_poly.pdbx_seq_one_letter_code
_entity_poly.pdbx_strand_id
1 'polypeptide(L)'
;MTPSPEELAAQYAQMSETELMELAHSYDGLLETAQAALRAEFARRGLEPPLVQDPEEPEFRHLVTVRRYRDLTEAMVGRSLLESAGISAWIADEHIVRMNWFLSNSVGGMRLQVDEQDEAAALEILDQEVPATITYGEEETYVQPTCPKCGSAEITLGGGTESGRSLVALYVLSVPVPPREAAWHCEACGAEWVDAEDNEPTGA
;
A
#
# COMPACT_ATOMS: atom_id res chain seq x y z
N MET A 1 33.52 32.02 10.64
CA MET A 1 34.38 33.08 10.08
C MET A 1 34.26 32.94 8.58
N THR A 2 33.53 33.84 7.93
CA THR A 2 33.39 33.84 6.46
C THR A 2 34.69 34.36 5.86
N PRO A 3 35.35 33.64 4.95
CA PRO A 3 36.58 34.12 4.32
C PRO A 3 36.30 35.42 3.57
N SER A 4 37.24 36.35 3.63
CA SER A 4 37.14 37.62 2.92
C SER A 4 37.18 37.41 1.40
N PRO A 5 36.64 38.33 0.59
CA PRO A 5 36.66 38.21 -0.87
C PRO A 5 38.07 38.11 -1.46
N GLU A 6 39.05 38.78 -0.84
CA GLU A 6 40.45 38.76 -1.29
C GLU A 6 41.11 37.40 -1.05
N GLU A 7 40.81 36.75 0.08
CA GLU A 7 41.31 35.41 0.39
C GLU A 7 40.76 34.36 -0.59
N LEU A 8 39.47 34.43 -0.90
CA LEU A 8 38.81 33.55 -1.88
C LEU A 8 39.39 33.74 -3.29
N ALA A 9 39.63 34.98 -3.70
CA ALA A 9 40.27 35.27 -4.99
C ALA A 9 41.70 34.71 -5.07
N ALA A 10 42.49 34.86 -4.01
CA ALA A 10 43.84 34.29 -3.95
C ALA A 10 43.84 32.76 -3.96
N GLN A 11 42.83 32.14 -3.33
CA GLN A 11 42.63 30.69 -3.35
C GLN A 11 42.26 30.18 -4.74
N TYR A 12 41.23 30.75 -5.37
CA TYR A 12 40.77 30.35 -6.70
C TYR A 12 41.81 30.62 -7.80
N ALA A 13 42.64 31.65 -7.64
CA ALA A 13 43.77 31.90 -8.52
C ALA A 13 44.84 30.80 -8.51
N GLN A 14 44.95 30.02 -7.43
CA GLN A 14 45.90 28.90 -7.31
C GLN A 14 45.31 27.56 -7.79
N MET A 15 43.98 27.46 -7.92
CA MET A 15 43.31 26.24 -8.38
C MET A 15 43.54 26.03 -9.88
N SER A 16 43.68 24.77 -10.28
CA SER A 16 43.66 24.37 -11.68
C SER A 16 42.28 24.61 -12.31
N GLU A 17 42.23 24.59 -13.65
CA GLU A 17 40.97 24.72 -14.38
C GLU A 17 39.97 23.61 -14.02
N THR A 18 40.43 22.36 -13.89
CA THR A 18 39.60 21.22 -13.48
C THR A 18 38.98 21.42 -12.10
N GLU A 19 39.78 21.85 -11.11
CA GLU A 19 39.27 22.09 -9.75
C GLU A 19 38.28 23.25 -9.70
N LEU A 20 38.50 24.31 -10.50
CA LEU A 20 37.55 25.42 -10.63
C LEU A 20 36.24 24.97 -11.28
N MET A 21 36.31 24.10 -12.29
CA MET A 21 35.15 23.53 -12.96
C MET A 21 34.36 22.63 -12.01
N GLU A 22 35.01 21.78 -11.22
CA GLU A 22 34.35 20.96 -10.19
C GLU A 22 33.65 21.84 -9.15
N LEU A 23 34.32 22.87 -8.64
CA LEU A 23 33.73 23.81 -7.68
C LEU A 23 32.48 24.51 -8.25
N ALA A 24 32.52 24.88 -9.53
CA ALA A 24 31.40 25.52 -10.23
C ALA A 24 30.15 24.63 -10.35
N HIS A 25 30.24 23.31 -10.24
CA HIS A 25 29.04 22.44 -10.18
C HIS A 25 28.24 22.63 -8.88
N SER A 26 28.88 23.13 -7.82
CA SER A 26 28.26 23.39 -6.51
C SER A 26 27.89 24.87 -6.30
N TYR A 27 27.86 25.65 -7.38
CA TYR A 27 27.75 27.10 -7.36
C TYR A 27 26.62 27.65 -6.47
N ASP A 28 25.42 27.07 -6.58
CA ASP A 28 24.24 27.51 -5.83
C ASP A 28 24.35 27.26 -4.32
N GLY A 29 25.22 26.34 -3.91
CA GLY A 29 25.52 26.06 -2.49
C GLY A 29 26.61 26.97 -1.89
N LEU A 30 27.28 27.79 -2.70
CA LEU A 30 28.36 28.66 -2.23
C LEU A 30 27.83 29.94 -1.58
N LEU A 31 28.61 30.47 -0.63
CA LEU A 31 28.39 31.82 -0.09
C LEU A 31 28.45 32.87 -1.22
N GLU A 32 27.70 33.97 -1.10
CA GLU A 32 27.65 35.04 -2.13
C GLU A 32 29.04 35.60 -2.48
N THR A 33 29.93 35.73 -1.50
CA THR A 33 31.31 36.20 -1.72
C THR A 33 32.16 35.19 -2.49
N ALA A 34 31.96 33.89 -2.25
CA ALA A 34 32.60 32.81 -2.99
C ALA A 34 32.07 32.73 -4.43
N GLN A 35 30.75 32.86 -4.61
CA GLN A 35 30.13 32.97 -5.93
C GLN A 35 30.69 34.14 -6.74
N ALA A 36 30.84 35.32 -6.13
CA ALA A 36 31.39 36.49 -6.78
C ALA A 36 32.88 36.32 -7.15
N ALA A 37 33.69 35.78 -6.25
CA ALA A 37 35.10 35.50 -6.50
C ALA A 37 35.29 34.46 -7.61
N LEU A 38 34.45 33.42 -7.64
CA LEU A 38 34.49 32.38 -8.67
C LEU A 38 34.13 32.93 -10.04
N ARG A 39 33.06 33.76 -10.15
CA ARG A 39 32.71 34.45 -11.40
C ARG A 39 33.86 35.33 -11.91
N ALA A 40 34.50 36.07 -11.01
CA ALA A 40 35.63 36.92 -11.35
C ALA A 40 36.82 36.11 -11.88
N GLU A 41 37.08 34.95 -11.29
CA GLU A 41 38.17 34.06 -11.72
C GLU A 41 37.89 33.42 -13.10
N PHE A 42 36.66 32.97 -13.34
CA PHE A 42 36.23 32.47 -14.64
C PHE A 42 36.37 33.55 -15.73
N ALA A 43 35.91 34.77 -15.45
CA ALA A 43 36.05 35.91 -16.37
C ALA A 43 37.52 36.27 -16.64
N ARG A 44 38.38 36.22 -15.61
CA ARG A 44 39.81 36.50 -15.73
C ARG A 44 40.53 35.48 -16.61
N ARG A 45 40.14 34.20 -16.52
CA ARG A 45 40.73 33.11 -17.32
C ARG A 45 40.07 32.90 -18.69
N GLY A 46 38.94 33.57 -18.95
CA GLY A 46 38.15 33.34 -20.16
C GLY A 46 37.53 31.95 -20.20
N LEU A 47 37.24 31.35 -19.03
CA LEU A 47 36.60 30.05 -18.92
C LEU A 47 35.10 30.20 -19.07
N GLU A 48 34.50 29.28 -19.82
CA GLU A 48 33.06 29.18 -19.92
C GLU A 48 32.55 28.36 -18.70
N PRO A 49 31.59 28.89 -17.92
CA PRO A 49 31.01 28.15 -16.80
C PRO A 49 30.48 26.79 -17.27
N PRO A 50 30.66 25.72 -16.48
CA PRO A 50 30.08 24.43 -16.85
C PRO A 50 28.56 24.57 -16.90
N LEU A 51 27.94 23.91 -17.88
CA LEU A 51 26.49 23.75 -17.91
C LEU A 51 26.11 22.86 -16.72
N VAL A 52 25.62 23.48 -15.64
CA VAL A 52 24.94 22.74 -14.58
C VAL A 52 23.68 22.19 -15.22
N GLN A 53 23.61 20.87 -15.42
CA GLN A 53 22.36 20.25 -15.80
C GLN A 53 21.42 20.44 -14.62
N ASP A 54 20.31 21.13 -14.84
CA ASP A 54 19.24 21.17 -13.86
C ASP A 54 18.96 19.72 -13.43
N PRO A 55 18.95 19.41 -12.12
CA PRO A 55 18.57 18.09 -11.68
C PRO A 55 17.22 17.79 -12.34
N GLU A 56 17.12 16.65 -13.04
CA GLU A 56 15.87 16.18 -13.63
C GLU A 56 14.76 16.38 -12.59
N GLU A 57 13.80 17.25 -12.90
CA GLU A 57 12.73 17.55 -11.97
C GLU A 57 12.09 16.23 -11.53
N PRO A 58 11.92 15.99 -10.22
CA PRO A 58 11.35 14.73 -9.77
C PRO A 58 9.98 14.57 -10.41
N GLU A 59 9.82 13.56 -11.26
CA GLU A 59 8.51 13.20 -11.82
C GLU A 59 7.57 12.83 -10.68
N PHE A 60 6.69 13.76 -10.30
CA PHE A 60 5.65 13.51 -9.33
C PHE A 60 4.62 12.56 -9.94
N ARG A 61 4.68 11.29 -9.53
CA ARG A 61 3.65 10.30 -9.91
C ARG A 61 2.30 10.71 -9.33
N HIS A 62 1.32 10.86 -10.20
CA HIS A 62 -0.03 11.18 -9.80
C HIS A 62 -0.79 9.88 -9.50
N LEU A 63 -0.90 9.56 -8.21
CA LEU A 63 -1.55 8.33 -7.74
C LEU A 63 -3.02 8.59 -7.38
N VAL A 64 -3.91 7.72 -7.87
CA VAL A 64 -5.35 7.77 -7.60
C VAL A 64 -5.79 6.55 -6.79
N THR A 65 -6.81 6.72 -5.93
CA THR A 65 -7.34 5.61 -5.12
C THR A 65 -8.44 4.86 -5.87
N VAL A 66 -8.20 3.60 -6.17
CA VAL A 66 -9.16 2.72 -6.87
C VAL A 66 -10.08 1.97 -5.91
N ARG A 67 -9.61 1.62 -4.70
CA ARG A 67 -10.42 0.92 -3.69
C ARG A 67 -9.94 1.21 -2.27
N ARG A 68 -10.85 1.07 -1.30
CA ARG A 68 -10.55 1.18 0.14
C ARG A 68 -10.86 -0.12 0.86
N TYR A 69 -9.97 -0.53 1.74
CA TYR A 69 -10.05 -1.78 2.47
C TYR A 69 -9.94 -1.55 3.97
N ARG A 70 -10.68 -2.32 4.75
CA ARG A 70 -10.61 -2.26 6.23
C ARG A 70 -9.57 -3.23 6.79
N ASP A 71 -9.32 -4.32 6.07
CA ASP A 71 -8.38 -5.37 6.41
C ASP A 71 -7.12 -5.32 5.53
N LEU A 72 -5.96 -5.59 6.13
CA LEU A 72 -4.67 -5.51 5.45
C LEU A 72 -4.47 -6.70 4.51
N THR A 73 -4.97 -7.87 4.88
CA THR A 73 -4.85 -9.07 4.06
C THR A 73 -5.62 -8.87 2.76
N GLU A 74 -6.85 -8.36 2.85
CA GLU A 74 -7.66 -7.98 1.69
C GLU A 74 -6.97 -6.89 0.83
N ALA A 75 -6.42 -5.87 1.50
CA ALA A 75 -5.31 -5.00 1.07
C ALA A 75 -4.35 -5.64 0.06
N MET A 76 -3.60 -6.59 0.60
CA MET A 76 -2.49 -7.24 -0.08
C MET A 76 -2.96 -8.15 -1.21
N VAL A 77 -4.12 -8.79 -1.08
CA VAL A 77 -4.73 -9.58 -2.16
C VAL A 77 -5.08 -8.68 -3.35
N GLY A 78 -5.75 -7.56 -3.12
CA GLY A 78 -6.08 -6.59 -4.18
C GLY A 78 -4.83 -6.04 -4.88
N ARG A 79 -3.79 -5.71 -4.10
CA ARG A 79 -2.49 -5.29 -4.67
C ARG A 79 -1.86 -6.39 -5.52
N SER A 80 -1.81 -7.62 -5.01
CA SER A 80 -1.21 -8.76 -5.71
C SER A 80 -1.94 -9.07 -7.02
N LEU A 81 -3.27 -8.92 -7.04
CA LEU A 81 -4.08 -9.09 -8.23
C LEU A 81 -3.69 -8.07 -9.33
N LEU A 82 -3.60 -6.79 -8.98
CA LEU A 82 -3.17 -5.74 -9.90
C LEU A 82 -1.73 -5.94 -10.40
N GLU A 83 -0.80 -6.23 -9.48
CA GLU A 83 0.60 -6.49 -9.81
C GLU A 83 0.74 -7.70 -10.76
N SER A 84 -0.07 -8.74 -10.58
CA SER A 84 -0.08 -9.92 -11.46
C SER A 84 -0.57 -9.62 -12.87
N ALA A 85 -1.39 -8.57 -13.03
CA ALA A 85 -1.84 -8.04 -14.31
C ALA A 85 -0.87 -7.00 -14.92
N GLY A 86 0.27 -6.74 -14.26
CA GLY A 86 1.26 -5.77 -14.71
C GLY A 86 1.00 -4.33 -14.29
N ILE A 87 0.00 -4.08 -13.44
CA ILE A 87 -0.31 -2.73 -12.93
C ILE A 87 0.39 -2.53 -11.58
N SER A 88 1.22 -1.49 -11.48
CA SER A 88 1.86 -1.14 -10.22
C SER A 88 0.84 -0.55 -9.25
N ALA A 89 0.80 -1.07 -8.02
CA ALA A 89 -0.17 -0.66 -7.01
C ALA A 89 0.48 -0.44 -5.64
N TRP A 90 -0.04 0.52 -4.89
CA TRP A 90 0.48 0.91 -3.57
C TRP A 90 -0.65 0.98 -2.55
N ILE A 91 -0.37 0.58 -1.31
CA ILE A 91 -1.33 0.69 -0.21
C ILE A 91 -0.91 1.88 0.63
N ALA A 92 -1.66 2.98 0.52
CA ALA A 92 -1.44 4.12 1.41
C ALA A 92 -1.86 3.77 2.84
N ASP A 93 -1.16 4.37 3.80
CA ASP A 93 -1.44 4.25 5.24
C ASP A 93 -1.22 2.84 5.83
N GLU A 94 -0.56 1.93 5.09
CA GLU A 94 -0.31 0.54 5.52
C GLU A 94 0.42 0.46 6.87
N HIS A 95 1.41 1.33 7.09
CA HIS A 95 2.22 1.34 8.30
C HIS A 95 1.43 1.83 9.52
N ILE A 96 0.51 2.77 9.32
CA ILE A 96 -0.32 3.33 10.40
C ILE A 96 -1.30 2.26 10.89
N VAL A 97 -1.98 1.58 9.96
CA VAL A 97 -2.94 0.52 10.31
C VAL A 97 -2.24 -0.71 10.88
N ARG A 98 -1.05 -1.08 10.38
CA ARG A 98 -0.22 -2.16 10.96
C ARG A 98 0.16 -1.90 12.42
N MET A 99 0.50 -0.67 12.75
CA MET A 99 0.88 -0.31 14.13
C MET A 99 -0.32 -0.24 15.06
N ASN A 100 -1.48 0.19 14.58
CA ASN A 100 -2.69 0.26 15.38
C ASN A 100 -3.96 0.03 14.55
N TRP A 101 -4.42 -1.22 14.56
CA TRP A 101 -5.63 -1.64 13.83
C TRP A 101 -6.87 -0.83 14.20
N PHE A 102 -6.97 -0.29 15.42
CA PHE A 102 -8.10 0.52 15.89
C PHE A 102 -8.26 1.82 15.07
N LEU A 103 -7.18 2.31 14.45
CA LEU A 103 -7.19 3.52 13.64
C LEU A 103 -7.73 3.29 12.22
N SER A 104 -7.92 2.05 11.77
CA SER A 104 -8.41 1.73 10.41
C SER A 104 -9.74 2.45 10.09
N ASN A 105 -10.68 2.44 11.05
CA ASN A 105 -11.97 3.13 10.90
C ASN A 105 -11.85 4.65 10.89
N SER A 106 -10.92 5.22 11.67
CA SER A 106 -10.71 6.67 11.77
C SER A 106 -10.03 7.26 10.53
N VAL A 107 -9.23 6.46 9.82
CA VAL A 107 -8.54 6.85 8.58
C VAL A 107 -9.42 6.59 7.35
N GLY A 108 -10.57 5.91 7.52
CA GLY A 108 -11.48 5.59 6.42
C GLY A 108 -11.05 4.36 5.60
N GLY A 109 -10.19 3.52 6.16
CA GLY A 109 -9.60 2.34 5.51
C GLY A 109 -8.30 2.63 4.77
N MET A 110 -7.54 1.57 4.48
CA MET A 110 -6.34 1.61 3.66
C MET A 110 -6.71 1.82 2.19
N ARG A 111 -6.02 2.74 1.52
CA ARG A 111 -6.31 3.11 0.14
C ARG A 111 -5.38 2.33 -0.79
N LEU A 112 -5.95 1.51 -1.67
CA LEU A 112 -5.22 0.92 -2.79
C LEU A 112 -5.14 1.97 -3.91
N GLN A 113 -3.93 2.31 -4.31
CA GLN A 113 -3.64 3.36 -5.28
C GLN A 113 -2.85 2.83 -6.47
N VAL A 114 -3.08 3.41 -7.64
CA VAL A 114 -2.36 3.13 -8.89
C VAL A 114 -2.00 4.45 -9.56
N ASP A 115 -1.12 4.42 -10.56
CA ASP A 115 -0.91 5.57 -11.44
C ASP A 115 -2.23 5.95 -12.14
N GLU A 116 -2.52 7.24 -12.27
CA GLU A 116 -3.78 7.75 -12.86
C GLU A 116 -4.09 7.16 -14.24
N GLN A 117 -3.05 6.83 -15.02
CA GLN A 117 -3.17 6.22 -16.33
C GLN A 117 -3.77 4.81 -16.30
N ASP A 118 -3.62 4.10 -15.18
CA ASP A 118 -4.04 2.71 -15.00
C ASP A 118 -5.38 2.58 -14.23
N GLU A 119 -6.00 3.70 -13.83
CA GLU A 119 -7.21 3.70 -12.99
C GLU A 119 -8.33 2.82 -13.55
N ALA A 120 -8.65 3.01 -14.83
CA ALA A 120 -9.76 2.31 -15.48
C ALA A 120 -9.48 0.79 -15.58
N ALA A 121 -8.25 0.41 -15.95
CA ALA A 121 -7.85 -0.99 -16.07
C ALA A 121 -7.82 -1.68 -14.69
N ALA A 122 -7.33 -0.96 -13.66
CA ALA A 122 -7.31 -1.47 -12.31
C ALA A 122 -8.71 -1.72 -11.76
N LEU A 123 -9.67 -0.81 -11.99
CA LEU A 123 -11.06 -1.00 -11.59
C LEU A 123 -11.69 -2.22 -12.29
N GLU A 124 -11.46 -2.37 -13.60
CA GLU A 124 -11.98 -3.51 -14.36
C GLU A 124 -11.48 -4.85 -13.79
N ILE A 125 -10.20 -4.95 -13.41
CA ILE A 125 -9.63 -6.16 -12.80
C ILE A 125 -10.20 -6.39 -11.40
N LEU A 126 -10.30 -5.34 -10.58
CA LEU A 126 -10.77 -5.44 -9.20
C LEU A 126 -12.25 -5.80 -9.07
N ASP A 127 -13.07 -5.51 -10.09
CA ASP A 127 -14.50 -5.83 -10.15
C ASP A 127 -14.79 -7.20 -10.79
N GLN A 128 -13.78 -7.96 -11.21
CA GLN A 128 -13.98 -9.32 -11.70
C GLN A 128 -14.54 -10.23 -10.61
N GLU A 129 -15.58 -11.00 -10.94
CA GLU A 129 -16.19 -11.96 -10.02
C GLU A 129 -15.19 -13.04 -9.63
N VAL A 130 -15.16 -13.38 -8.34
CA VAL A 130 -14.37 -14.51 -7.84
C VAL A 130 -14.90 -15.79 -8.50
N PRO A 131 -14.08 -16.55 -9.23
CA PRO A 131 -14.54 -17.76 -9.89
C PRO A 131 -15.01 -18.78 -8.84
N ALA A 132 -16.21 -19.34 -9.05
CA ALA A 132 -16.82 -20.34 -8.17
C ALA A 132 -16.06 -21.67 -8.09
N THR A 133 -15.01 -21.84 -8.91
CA THR A 133 -14.21 -23.06 -8.99
C THR A 133 -12.74 -22.68 -9.14
N ILE A 134 -11.92 -23.14 -8.21
CA ILE A 134 -10.46 -22.98 -8.26
C ILE A 134 -9.88 -24.38 -8.48
N THR A 135 -9.22 -24.59 -9.62
CA THR A 135 -8.56 -25.86 -9.92
C THR A 135 -7.18 -25.90 -9.27
N TYR A 136 -6.93 -26.88 -8.40
CA TYR A 136 -5.63 -27.06 -7.74
C TYR A 136 -5.10 -28.48 -8.06
N GLY A 137 -4.03 -28.57 -8.84
CA GLY A 137 -3.50 -29.88 -9.29
C GLY A 137 -4.40 -30.58 -10.33
N GLU A 138 -4.06 -31.81 -10.70
CA GLU A 138 -4.71 -32.54 -11.80
C GLU A 138 -6.04 -33.24 -11.41
N GLU A 139 -6.41 -33.38 -10.12
CA GLU A 139 -7.56 -34.25 -9.77
C GLU A 139 -8.48 -33.83 -8.60
N GLU A 140 -8.28 -32.69 -7.92
CA GLU A 140 -9.22 -32.26 -6.85
C GLU A 140 -9.83 -30.88 -7.16
N THR A 141 -11.11 -30.90 -7.52
CA THR A 141 -11.91 -29.68 -7.74
C THR A 141 -12.54 -29.25 -6.42
N TYR A 142 -12.02 -28.19 -5.80
CA TYR A 142 -12.67 -27.58 -4.64
C TYR A 142 -13.88 -26.78 -5.12
N VAL A 143 -15.08 -27.20 -4.69
CA VAL A 143 -16.34 -26.52 -4.97
C VAL A 143 -16.67 -25.63 -3.77
N GLN A 144 -16.70 -24.32 -3.97
CA GLN A 144 -17.09 -23.39 -2.92
C GLN A 144 -18.56 -23.64 -2.52
N PRO A 145 -18.86 -23.85 -1.23
CA PRO A 145 -20.24 -24.01 -0.79
C PRO A 145 -21.05 -22.75 -1.10
N THR A 146 -22.28 -22.94 -1.57
CA THR A 146 -23.22 -21.87 -1.89
C THR A 146 -24.44 -21.95 -0.99
N CYS A 147 -25.10 -20.82 -0.78
CA CYS A 147 -26.30 -20.78 0.03
C CYS A 147 -27.40 -21.66 -0.60
N PRO A 148 -27.97 -22.64 0.14
CA PRO A 148 -29.00 -23.53 -0.40
C PRO A 148 -30.32 -22.81 -0.75
N LYS A 149 -30.52 -21.58 -0.24
CA LYS A 149 -31.74 -20.80 -0.47
C LYS A 149 -31.65 -19.89 -1.70
N CYS A 150 -30.51 -19.23 -1.92
CA CYS A 150 -30.38 -18.22 -2.99
C CYS A 150 -29.25 -18.50 -3.98
N GLY A 151 -28.39 -19.49 -3.73
CA GLY A 151 -27.25 -19.82 -4.59
C GLY A 151 -26.07 -18.85 -4.51
N SER A 152 -26.09 -17.85 -3.61
CA SER A 152 -24.96 -16.94 -3.42
C SER A 152 -23.76 -17.68 -2.81
N ALA A 153 -22.55 -17.34 -3.28
CA ALA A 153 -21.28 -17.78 -2.69
C ALA A 153 -20.82 -16.90 -1.51
N GLU A 154 -21.54 -15.80 -1.24
CA GLU A 154 -21.24 -14.86 -0.15
C GLU A 154 -21.81 -15.39 1.17
N ILE A 155 -21.04 -16.31 1.78
CA ILE A 155 -21.43 -17.05 2.98
C ILE A 155 -20.31 -17.00 4.03
N THR A 156 -20.67 -16.90 5.30
CA THR A 156 -19.76 -16.77 6.44
C THR A 156 -20.07 -17.86 7.46
N LEU A 157 -19.08 -18.60 7.95
CA LEU A 157 -19.27 -19.54 9.05
C LEU A 157 -19.16 -18.78 10.38
N GLY A 158 -20.28 -18.62 11.07
CA GLY A 158 -20.29 -18.01 12.40
C GLY A 158 -19.71 -18.97 13.43
N GLY A 159 -18.68 -18.52 14.17
CA GLY A 159 -18.30 -19.18 15.42
C GLY A 159 -19.48 -19.07 16.38
N GLY A 160 -20.01 -20.20 16.88
CA GLY A 160 -21.27 -20.26 17.66
C GLY A 160 -21.34 -19.35 18.90
N THR A 161 -20.28 -18.61 19.24
CA THR A 161 -20.23 -17.67 20.35
C THR A 161 -20.02 -16.20 19.95
N GLU A 162 -19.85 -15.87 18.67
CA GLU A 162 -19.30 -14.56 18.25
C GLU A 162 -20.32 -13.52 17.76
N SER A 163 -21.61 -13.82 17.71
CA SER A 163 -22.62 -12.79 17.42
C SER A 163 -22.82 -11.88 18.63
N GLY A 164 -22.13 -10.74 18.60
CA GLY A 164 -22.07 -9.74 19.66
C GLY A 164 -23.44 -9.29 20.18
N ARG A 165 -23.82 -9.82 21.35
CA ARG A 165 -24.53 -9.14 22.44
C ARG A 165 -24.73 -10.11 23.61
N SER A 166 -24.20 -9.73 24.79
CA SER A 166 -24.47 -10.33 26.11
C SER A 166 -23.71 -11.60 26.55
N LEU A 167 -22.39 -11.68 26.32
CA LEU A 167 -21.55 -12.64 27.09
C LEU A 167 -20.88 -12.01 28.33
N VAL A 168 -20.66 -10.68 28.34
CA VAL A 168 -20.08 -9.97 29.49
C VAL A 168 -20.95 -10.11 30.74
N ALA A 169 -22.28 -10.01 30.61
CA ALA A 169 -23.22 -10.18 31.73
C ALA A 169 -23.21 -11.60 32.31
N LEU A 170 -23.04 -12.63 31.47
CA LEU A 170 -22.94 -14.03 31.90
C LEU A 170 -21.61 -14.31 32.61
N TYR A 171 -20.52 -13.66 32.18
CA TYR A 171 -19.22 -13.74 32.83
C TYR A 171 -19.22 -13.11 34.24
N VAL A 172 -19.90 -11.96 34.42
CA VAL A 172 -20.05 -11.30 35.74
C VAL A 172 -20.91 -12.13 36.70
N LEU A 173 -21.90 -12.85 36.18
CA LEU A 173 -22.81 -13.68 36.97
C LEU A 173 -22.35 -15.15 37.11
N SER A 174 -21.18 -15.50 36.57
CA SER A 174 -20.64 -16.88 36.55
C SER A 174 -21.63 -17.91 35.98
N VAL A 175 -22.49 -17.49 35.06
CA VAL A 175 -23.46 -18.38 34.42
C VAL A 175 -22.74 -19.12 33.28
N PRO A 176 -22.68 -20.47 33.29
CA PRO A 176 -22.04 -21.22 32.23
C PRO A 176 -22.75 -20.96 30.90
N VAL A 177 -22.01 -20.46 29.91
CA VAL A 177 -22.52 -20.19 28.56
C VAL A 177 -22.64 -21.52 27.83
N PRO A 178 -23.83 -21.94 27.38
CA PRO A 178 -23.96 -23.15 26.58
C PRO A 178 -23.22 -22.97 25.24
N PRO A 179 -22.45 -23.97 24.77
CA PRO A 179 -21.86 -23.91 23.44
C PRO A 179 -23.01 -23.84 22.43
N ARG A 180 -22.97 -22.87 21.50
CA ARG A 180 -23.81 -22.96 20.30
C ARG A 180 -22.97 -23.57 19.19
N GLU A 181 -23.63 -24.34 18.35
CA GLU A 181 -23.02 -24.93 17.17
C GLU A 181 -22.68 -23.84 16.15
N ALA A 182 -21.57 -24.01 15.44
CA ALA A 182 -21.20 -23.11 14.35
C ALA A 182 -22.24 -23.22 13.23
N ALA A 183 -22.75 -22.08 12.77
CA ALA A 183 -23.77 -22.03 11.72
C ALA A 183 -23.29 -21.10 10.61
N TRP A 184 -23.47 -21.53 9.37
CA TRP A 184 -23.30 -20.69 8.20
C TRP A 184 -24.36 -19.59 8.18
N HIS A 185 -23.96 -18.41 7.70
CA HIS A 185 -24.80 -17.26 7.47
C HIS A 185 -24.56 -16.77 6.03
N CYS A 186 -25.63 -16.58 5.25
CA CYS A 186 -25.52 -16.00 3.92
C CYS A 186 -25.74 -14.49 3.98
N GLU A 187 -24.75 -13.71 3.55
CA GLU A 187 -24.82 -12.24 3.54
C GLU A 187 -25.84 -11.71 2.52
N ALA A 188 -26.06 -12.45 1.41
CA ALA A 188 -26.98 -12.02 0.36
C ALA A 188 -28.46 -12.18 0.72
N CYS A 189 -28.84 -13.17 1.54
CA CYS A 189 -30.26 -13.46 1.83
C CYS A 189 -30.60 -13.67 3.32
N GLY A 190 -29.60 -13.61 4.20
CA GLY A 190 -29.73 -13.80 5.64
C GLY A 190 -30.11 -15.21 6.07
N ALA A 191 -29.95 -16.22 5.20
CA ALA A 191 -30.22 -17.60 5.57
C ALA A 191 -29.13 -18.13 6.51
N GLU A 192 -29.55 -18.88 7.52
CA GLU A 192 -28.65 -19.57 8.45
C GLU A 192 -28.86 -21.09 8.35
N TRP A 193 -27.78 -21.86 8.27
CA TRP A 193 -27.81 -23.33 8.26
C TRP A 193 -26.57 -23.91 8.93
N VAL A 194 -26.65 -25.15 9.39
CA VAL A 194 -25.50 -25.90 9.90
C VAL A 194 -25.17 -26.97 8.88
N ASP A 195 -23.89 -27.13 8.53
CA ASP A 195 -23.48 -28.25 7.71
C ASP A 195 -23.60 -29.53 8.53
N ALA A 196 -24.44 -30.44 8.06
CA ALA A 196 -24.55 -31.77 8.62
C ALA A 196 -23.48 -32.66 7.99
N GLU A 197 -22.22 -32.58 8.46
CA GLU A 197 -21.20 -33.55 8.08
C GLU A 197 -20.89 -34.48 9.27
N ASP A 198 -20.79 -35.78 8.97
CA ASP A 198 -20.65 -36.95 9.85
C ASP A 198 -21.91 -37.51 10.54
N ASN A 199 -22.87 -38.01 9.74
CA ASN A 199 -23.61 -39.20 10.14
C ASN A 199 -23.00 -40.42 9.42
N GLU A 200 -21.90 -40.93 9.98
CA GLU A 200 -21.46 -42.30 9.72
C GLU A 200 -22.69 -43.21 9.95
N PRO A 201 -23.14 -44.02 8.97
CA PRO A 201 -24.25 -44.91 9.21
C PRO A 201 -23.80 -45.97 10.22
N THR A 202 -24.22 -45.81 11.47
CA THR A 202 -24.13 -46.90 12.45
C THR A 202 -25.08 -48.00 11.99
N GLY A 203 -24.53 -48.97 11.26
CA GLY A 203 -25.28 -50.07 10.68
C GLY A 203 -24.40 -51.29 10.41
N ALA A 204 -24.07 -52.04 11.46
CA ALA A 204 -24.12 -53.51 11.55
C ALA A 204 -23.71 -53.98 12.95
#